data_AF-A0A563CEB8-F1
#
_entry.id   AF-A0A563CEB8-F1
#
_cell.length_a   1.000
_cell.length_b   1.000
_cell.length_c   1.000
_cell.angle_alpha   90.00
_cell.angle_beta   90.00
_cell.angle_gamma   90.00
#
_symmetry.space_group_name_H-M   'P 1'
#
loop_
_entity.id
_entity.type
_entity.pdbx_description
1 polymer ?
#
loop_
_entity_poly.entity_id
_entity_poly.type
_entity_poly.pdbx_seq_one_letter_code
_entity_poly.pdbx_strand_id
1 'polypeptide(L)'
;MDTTDIKRRALHRTKIILGQMRGLEKQIADDAYCMDILTQSLALQKSLASLNKLILERHLRTHIADKMASGDKIQQNEAVEELLSLYELNNIRTK
;
A
#
# COMPACT_ATOMS: atom_id res chain seq x y z
N MET A 1 -15.01 -12.19 1.11
CA MET A 1 -14.16 -11.78 -0.02
C MET A 1 -12.94 -12.69 -0.01
N ASP A 2 -12.75 -13.51 -1.05
CA ASP A 2 -11.69 -14.50 -1.10
C ASP A 2 -10.31 -13.83 -1.19
N THR A 3 -9.32 -14.34 -0.44
CA THR A 3 -7.95 -13.83 -0.41
C THR A 3 -7.26 -13.89 -1.79
N THR A 4 -7.67 -14.85 -2.63
CA THR A 4 -7.26 -14.99 -4.03
C THR A 4 -7.61 -13.76 -4.87
N ASP A 5 -8.75 -13.13 -4.59
CA ASP A 5 -9.19 -11.91 -5.29
C ASP A 5 -8.29 -10.72 -4.95
N ILE A 6 -7.90 -10.57 -3.68
CA ILE A 6 -7.03 -9.47 -3.24
C ILE A 6 -5.64 -9.59 -3.89
N LYS A 7 -5.06 -10.79 -3.95
CA LYS A 7 -3.77 -11.02 -4.64
C LYS A 7 -3.83 -10.58 -6.10
N ARG A 8 -4.86 -11.00 -6.83
CA ARG A 8 -5.06 -10.62 -8.25
C ARG A 8 -5.19 -9.11 -8.42
N ARG A 9 -5.97 -8.46 -7.56
CA ARG A 9 -6.17 -6.99 -7.57
C ARG A 9 -4.87 -6.24 -7.24
N ALA A 10 -4.08 -6.73 -6.29
CA ALA A 10 -2.79 -6.14 -5.95
C ALA A 10 -1.83 -6.21 -7.15
N LEU A 11 -1.70 -7.37 -7.78
CA LEU A 11 -0.88 -7.54 -8.99
C LEU A 11 -1.33 -6.63 -10.14
N HIS A 12 -2.65 -6.49 -10.34
CA HIS A 12 -3.20 -5.57 -11.33
C HIS A 12 -2.80 -4.11 -11.06
N ARG A 13 -2.91 -3.65 -9.81
CA ARG A 13 -2.47 -2.30 -9.41
C ARG A 13 -0.97 -2.09 -9.59
N THR A 14 -0.15 -3.09 -9.27
CA THR A 14 1.31 -3.04 -9.49
C THR A 14 1.61 -2.83 -10.98
N LYS A 15 0.92 -3.51 -11.89
CA LYS A 15 1.09 -3.31 -13.35
C LYS A 15 0.77 -1.88 -13.79
N ILE A 16 -0.27 -1.26 -13.22
CA ILE A 16 -0.62 0.14 -13.49
C ILE A 16 0.49 1.07 -13.00
N ILE A 17 0.97 0.87 -11.77
CA ILE A 17 2.05 1.68 -11.17
C ILE A 17 3.33 1.59 -12.01
N LEU A 18 3.67 0.40 -12.52
CA LEU A 18 4.80 0.23 -13.43
C LEU A 18 4.65 1.05 -14.73
N GLY A 19 3.44 1.11 -15.30
CA GLY A 19 3.13 1.97 -16.44
C GLY A 19 3.30 3.46 -16.12
N GLN A 20 2.81 3.89 -14.94
CA GLN A 20 2.98 5.27 -14.47
C GLN A 20 4.44 5.63 -14.27
N MET A 21 5.25 4.73 -13.69
CA MET A 21 6.67 4.94 -13.45
C MET A 21 7.44 5.10 -14.77
N ARG A 22 7.17 4.24 -15.76
CA ARG A 22 7.75 4.38 -17.11
C ARG A 22 7.37 5.71 -17.76
N GLY A 23 6.13 6.15 -17.57
CA GLY A 23 5.68 7.46 -18.05
C GLY A 23 6.44 8.62 -17.40
N LEU A 24 6.63 8.55 -16.08
CA LEU A 24 7.38 9.56 -15.33
C LEU A 24 8.86 9.61 -15.76
N GLU A 25 9.50 8.44 -15.90
CA GLU A 25 10.87 8.32 -16.41
C GLU A 25 11.02 8.96 -17.79
N LYS A 26 10.09 8.69 -18.71
CA LYS A 26 10.08 9.31 -20.04
C LYS A 26 9.93 10.83 -19.97
N GLN A 27 9.01 11.34 -19.16
CA GLN A 27 8.83 12.79 -19.01
C GLN A 27 10.10 13.49 -18.50
N ILE A 28 10.82 12.86 -17.58
CA ILE A 28 12.10 13.38 -17.08
C ILE A 28 13.16 13.35 -18.20
N ALA A 29 13.25 12.24 -18.94
CA ALA A 29 14.21 12.09 -20.03
C ALA A 29 13.98 13.08 -21.19
N ASP A 30 12.71 13.42 -21.46
CA ASP A 30 12.29 14.36 -22.49
C ASP A 30 12.35 15.84 -22.02
N ASP A 31 12.88 16.11 -20.83
CA ASP A 31 12.93 17.44 -20.18
C ASP A 31 11.55 18.15 -20.18
N ALA A 32 10.50 17.39 -19.88
CA ALA A 32 9.13 17.87 -19.87
C ALA A 32 8.92 18.95 -18.79
N TYR A 33 7.87 19.75 -18.95
CA TYR A 33 7.55 20.83 -18.02
C TYR A 33 7.42 20.31 -16.57
N CYS A 34 8.14 20.96 -15.65
CA CYS A 34 8.27 20.48 -14.27
C CYS A 34 6.93 20.24 -13.56
N MET A 35 5.90 21.05 -13.84
CA MET A 35 4.58 20.85 -13.22
C MET A 35 3.89 19.57 -13.69
N ASP A 36 4.14 19.12 -14.92
CA ASP A 36 3.57 17.89 -15.44
C ASP A 36 4.25 16.67 -14.80
N ILE A 37 5.58 16.73 -14.63
CA ILE A 37 6.36 15.72 -13.90
C ILE A 37 5.86 15.61 -12.45
N LEU A 38 5.66 16.75 -11.77
CA LEU A 38 5.12 16.78 -10.41
C LEU A 38 3.71 16.19 -10.34
N THR A 39 2.85 16.52 -11.31
CA THR A 39 1.48 15.98 -11.39
C THR A 39 1.49 14.46 -11.55
N GLN A 40 2.34 13.94 -12.44
CA GLN A 40 2.49 12.50 -12.66
C GLN A 40 3.06 11.78 -11.43
N SER A 41 4.05 12.39 -10.76
CA SER A 41 4.62 11.89 -9.51
C SER A 41 3.55 11.76 -8.40
N LEU A 42 2.71 12.79 -8.23
CA LEU A 42 1.59 12.75 -7.28
C LEU A 42 0.55 11.67 -7.64
N ALA A 43 0.28 11.44 -8.92
CA ALA A 43 -0.60 10.36 -9.36
C ALA A 43 -0.03 8.96 -9.02
N LEU A 44 1.29 8.80 -9.15
CA LEU A 44 1.99 7.57 -8.76
C LEU A 44 1.92 7.35 -7.24
N GLN A 45 2.16 8.38 -6.43
CA GLN A 45 2.01 8.32 -4.98
C GLN A 45 0.59 7.90 -4.55
N LYS A 46 -0.45 8.47 -5.16
CA LYS A 46 -1.85 8.07 -4.90
C LYS A 46 -2.12 6.60 -5.26
N SER A 47 -1.50 6.12 -6.34
CA SER A 47 -1.64 4.74 -6.79
C SER A 47 -0.95 3.75 -5.83
N LEU A 48 0.23 4.11 -5.32
CA LEU A 48 0.91 3.39 -4.24
C LEU A 48 0.08 3.36 -2.96
N ALA A 49 -0.46 4.50 -2.52
CA ALA A 49 -1.33 4.56 -1.34
C ALA A 49 -2.55 3.63 -1.49
N SER A 50 -3.13 3.56 -2.69
CA SER A 50 -4.25 2.66 -2.98
C SER A 50 -3.86 1.19 -2.95
N LEU A 51 -2.65 0.83 -3.40
CA LEU A 51 -2.09 -0.52 -3.27
C LEU A 51 -1.84 -0.87 -1.80
N ASN A 52 -1.23 0.03 -1.03
CA ASN A 52 -0.94 -0.17 0.39
C ASN A 52 -2.22 -0.46 1.18
N LYS A 53 -3.30 0.31 0.94
CA LYS A 53 -4.61 0.07 1.56
C LYS A 53 -5.13 -1.34 1.28
N LEU A 54 -5.00 -1.82 0.05
CA LEU A 54 -5.46 -3.16 -0.35
C LEU A 54 -4.64 -4.27 0.33
N ILE A 55 -3.32 -4.11 0.41
CA ILE A 55 -2.43 -5.07 1.09
C ILE A 55 -2.73 -5.11 2.58
N LEU A 56 -2.88 -3.94 3.20
CA LEU A 56 -3.24 -3.81 4.61
C LEU A 56 -4.58 -4.48 4.90
N GLU A 57 -5.61 -4.28 4.07
CA GLU A 57 -6.89 -4.96 4.22
C GLU A 57 -6.73 -6.49 4.25
N ARG A 58 -5.92 -7.05 3.35
CA ARG A 58 -5.65 -8.50 3.37
C ARG A 58 -4.98 -8.92 4.67
N HIS A 59 -3.94 -8.20 5.10
CA HIS A 59 -3.20 -8.53 6.30
C HIS A 59 -4.10 -8.50 7.56
N LEU A 60 -4.96 -7.49 7.67
CA LEU A 60 -5.94 -7.38 8.77
C LEU A 60 -6.94 -8.54 8.79
N ARG A 61 -7.46 -8.93 7.61
CA ARG A 61 -8.49 -9.96 7.47
C ARG A 61 -7.95 -11.39 7.62
N THR A 62 -6.65 -11.61 7.46
CA THR A 62 -6.03 -12.94 7.60
C THR A 62 -5.19 -12.98 8.87
N HIS A 63 -4.00 -12.39 8.84
CA HIS A 63 -3.00 -12.61 9.87
C HIS A 63 -3.40 -12.01 11.22
N ILE A 64 -3.90 -10.78 11.24
CA ILE A 64 -4.35 -10.14 12.47
C ILE A 64 -5.62 -10.82 13.01
N ALA A 65 -6.60 -11.11 12.14
CA ALA A 65 -7.82 -11.80 12.55
C ALA A 65 -7.52 -13.18 13.18
N ASP A 66 -6.62 -13.96 12.57
CA ASP A 66 -6.22 -15.28 13.05
C ASP A 66 -5.48 -15.19 14.40
N LYS A 67 -4.50 -14.29 14.53
CA LYS A 67 -3.78 -14.04 15.80
C LYS A 67 -4.74 -13.64 16.91
N MET A 68 -5.69 -12.75 16.62
CA MET A 68 -6.70 -12.30 17.58
C MET A 68 -7.62 -13.44 18.04
N ALA A 69 -7.97 -14.36 17.14
CA ALA A 69 -8.84 -15.50 17.41
C ALA A 69 -8.13 -16.70 18.07
N SER A 70 -6.79 -16.71 18.14
CA SER A 70 -5.98 -17.85 18.61
C SER A 70 -6.20 -18.26 20.07
N GLY A 71 -6.75 -17.39 20.91
CA GLY A 71 -6.89 -17.60 22.36
C GLY A 71 -5.58 -17.51 23.14
N ASP A 72 -4.45 -17.31 22.45
CA ASP A 72 -3.13 -17.12 23.03
C ASP A 72 -2.86 -15.62 23.24
N LYS A 73 -2.66 -15.24 24.51
CA LYS A 73 -2.42 -13.84 24.90
C LYS A 73 -1.16 -13.26 24.27
N ILE A 74 -0.14 -14.08 24.00
CA ILE A 74 1.10 -13.59 23.38
C ILE A 74 0.81 -13.17 21.94
N GLN A 75 0.17 -14.05 21.15
CA GLN A 75 -0.21 -13.76 19.76
C GLN A 75 -1.20 -12.59 19.65
N GLN A 76 -2.12 -12.46 20.61
CA GLN A 76 -3.03 -11.31 20.68
C GLN A 76 -2.28 -10.00 20.93
N ASN A 77 -1.33 -9.98 21.87
CA ASN A 77 -0.51 -8.79 22.12
C ASN A 77 0.36 -8.44 20.91
N GLU A 78 0.97 -9.42 20.24
CA GLU A 78 1.73 -9.19 19.01
C GLU A 78 0.87 -8.56 17.91
N ALA A 79 -0.39 -8.98 17.76
CA ALA A 79 -1.31 -8.39 16.79
C ALA A 79 -1.62 -6.92 17.14
N VAL A 80 -1.77 -6.59 18.42
CA VAL A 80 -1.98 -5.20 18.88
C VAL A 80 -0.76 -4.33 18.59
N GLU A 81 0.44 -4.80 18.93
CA GLU A 81 1.69 -4.06 18.66
C GLU A 81 1.91 -3.82 17.15
N GLU A 82 1.59 -4.81 16.31
CA GLU A 82 1.65 -4.68 14.86
C GLU A 82 0.68 -3.59 14.34
N LEU A 83 -0.54 -3.52 14.88
CA LEU A 83 -1.51 -2.47 14.55
C LEU A 83 -1.07 -1.08 15.01
N LEU A 84 -0.48 -0.96 16.20
CA LEU A 84 0.05 0.30 16.72
C LEU A 84 1.19 0.82 15.83
N SER A 85 2.12 -0.06 15.46
CA SER A 85 3.21 0.27 14.53
C SER A 85 2.70 0.75 13.17
N LEU A 86 1.67 0.10 12.63
CA LEU A 86 1.03 0.49 11.38
C LEU A 86 0.34 1.87 11.46
N TYR A 87 -0.25 2.21 12.60
CA TYR A 87 -0.86 3.51 12.84
C TYR A 87 0.19 4.63 12.89
N GLU A 88 1.30 4.41 13.58
CA GLU A 88 2.40 5.38 13.67
C GLU A 88 3.06 5.64 12.31
N LEU A 89 3.34 4.58 11.54
CA LEU A 89 3.92 4.66 10.20
C LEU A 89 3.10 5.54 9.24
N ASN A 90 1.77 5.49 9.35
CA ASN A 90 0.88 6.26 8.47
C ASN A 90 0.68 7.72 8.93
N ASN A 91 0.86 8.03 10.22
CA ASN A 91 0.59 9.36 10.77
C ASN A 91 1.84 10.26 10.88
N ILE A 92 3.04 9.68 10.90
CA ILE A 92 4.29 10.46 10.93
C ILE A 92 4.61 11.06 9.54
N ARG A 93 4.19 10.40 8.45
CA ARG A 93 4.44 10.87 7.07
C ARG A 93 3.50 11.96 6.58
N THR A 94 2.46 12.29 7.35
CA THR A 94 1.44 13.29 7.00
C THR A 94 1.64 14.64 7.68
N LYS A 95 2.75 14.83 8.41
CA LYS A 95 3.19 16.11 8.95
C LYS A 95 4.31 16.71 8.11
#